data_AF-A0A7S3KDH0-F1
#
_entry.id   AF-A0A7S3KDH0-F1
#
_cell.length_a   1.000
_cell.length_b   1.000
_cell.length_c   1.000
_cell.angle_alpha   90.00
_cell.angle_beta   90.00
_cell.angle_gamma   90.00
#
_symmetry.space_group_name_H-M   'P 1'
#
loop_
_entity.id
_entity.type
_entity.pdbx_description
1 polymer ?
#
loop_
_entity_poly.entity_id
_entity_poly.type
_entity_poly.pdbx_seq_one_letter_code
_entity_poly.pdbx_strand_id
1 'polypeptide(L)'
;EFQAEQANKPLYSLRSMIVQGKDVDGTEHMIQEFDLRYEEAKNSNFEDIKVKEFNKVDEIRGQKGIPSFWLNVMKHSTMASSLILRNDENLLKDLYDIEYIPQQ
;
A
#
# COMPACT_ATOMS: atom_id res chain seq x y z
N GLU A 1 12.88 18.54 14.92
CA GLU A 1 12.50 17.98 13.60
C GLU A 1 13.54 16.99 13.08
N PHE A 2 14.81 17.38 12.91
CA PHE A 2 15.88 16.49 12.41
C PHE A 2 15.99 15.13 13.13
N GLN A 3 15.91 15.08 14.47
CA GLN A 3 16.01 13.83 15.23
C GLN A 3 14.80 12.90 15.02
N ALA A 4 13.60 13.46 14.89
CA ALA A 4 12.38 12.67 14.61
C ALA A 4 12.39 12.10 13.19
N GLU A 5 12.97 12.85 12.25
CA GLU A 5 13.13 12.40 10.86
C GLU A 5 14.09 11.22 10.74
N GLN A 6 15.23 11.26 11.43
CA GLN A 6 16.16 10.12 11.47
C GLN A 6 15.54 8.89 12.11
N ALA A 7 14.69 9.07 13.13
CA ALA A 7 13.95 7.98 13.78
C ALA A 7 12.89 7.34 12.86
N ASN A 8 12.33 8.12 11.91
CA ASN A 8 11.30 7.64 10.98
C ASN A 8 11.85 7.04 9.69
N LYS A 9 13.12 7.30 9.33
CA LYS A 9 13.75 6.71 8.14
C LYS A 9 13.60 5.19 8.03
N PRO A 10 13.79 4.39 9.10
CA PRO A 10 13.57 2.95 9.03
C PRO A 10 12.11 2.59 8.66
N LEU A 11 11.14 3.35 9.16
CA LEU A 11 9.72 3.13 8.87
C LEU A 11 9.37 3.49 7.42
N TYR A 12 9.93 4.57 6.89
CA TYR A 12 9.73 4.95 5.48
C TYR A 12 10.37 3.95 4.52
N SER A 13 11.58 3.47 4.84
CA SER A 13 12.24 2.41 4.08
C SER A 13 11.41 1.11 4.09
N LEU A 14 10.92 0.71 5.26
CA LEU A 14 10.03 -0.45 5.40
C LEU A 14 8.76 -0.31 4.55
N ARG A 15 8.09 0.85 4.60
CA ARG A 15 6.93 1.14 3.74
C ARG A 15 7.29 1.03 2.27
N SER A 16 8.43 1.60 1.86
CA SER A 16 8.93 1.54 0.48
C SER A 16 9.06 0.11 -0.02
N MET A 17 9.63 -0.77 0.82
CA MET A 17 9.78 -2.19 0.51
C MET A 17 8.42 -2.88 0.35
N ILE A 18 7.48 -2.64 1.27
CA ILE A 18 6.12 -3.21 1.22
C ILE A 18 5.38 -2.74 -0.03
N VAL A 19 5.38 -1.44 -0.34
CA VAL A 19 4.69 -0.87 -1.51
C VAL A 19 5.25 -1.46 -2.82
N GLN A 20 6.56 -1.67 -2.90
CA GLN A 20 7.22 -2.31 -4.05
C GLN A 20 7.04 -3.83 -4.10
N GLY A 21 6.50 -4.46 -3.04
CA GLY A 21 6.37 -5.91 -2.95
C GLY A 21 7.70 -6.64 -2.82
N LYS A 22 8.69 -5.99 -2.19
CA LYS A 22 9.94 -6.64 -1.78
C LYS A 22 9.66 -7.51 -0.56
N ASP A 23 10.37 -8.63 -0.49
CA ASP A 23 10.31 -9.49 0.68
C ASP A 23 10.92 -8.75 1.87
N VAL A 24 10.14 -8.66 2.95
CA VAL A 24 10.58 -8.13 4.23
C VAL A 24 10.45 -9.26 5.25
N ASP A 25 11.38 -9.32 6.21
CA ASP A 25 11.34 -10.31 7.28
C ASP A 25 9.96 -10.33 7.97
N GLY A 26 9.37 -11.52 8.04
CA GLY A 26 8.04 -11.73 8.63
C GLY A 26 6.85 -11.54 7.68
N THR A 27 7.05 -11.01 6.46
CA THR A 27 5.96 -10.85 5.48
C THR A 27 5.34 -12.18 5.08
N GLU A 28 6.13 -13.24 4.91
CA GLU A 28 5.61 -14.56 4.54
C GLU A 28 4.64 -15.11 5.60
N HIS A 29 4.99 -15.03 6.88
CA HIS A 29 4.11 -15.45 7.98
C HIS A 29 2.81 -14.65 8.01
N MET A 30 2.88 -13.32 7.81
CA MET A 30 1.68 -12.47 7.76
C MET A 30 0.77 -12.80 6.58
N ILE A 31 1.34 -13.11 5.41
CA ILE A 31 0.58 -13.55 4.23
C ILE A 31 -0.12 -14.88 4.52
N GLN A 32 0.59 -15.86 5.09
CA GLN A 32 0.01 -17.16 5.44
C GLN A 32 -1.14 -17.01 6.44
N GLU A 33 -0.98 -16.18 7.48
CA GLU A 33 -2.03 -15.91 8.45
C GLU A 33 -3.24 -15.22 7.82
N PHE A 34 -3.01 -14.29 6.89
CA PHE A 34 -4.09 -13.64 6.13
C PHE A 34 -4.84 -14.63 5.24
N ASP A 35 -4.14 -15.47 4.48
CA ASP A 35 -4.72 -16.47 3.58
C ASP A 35 -5.59 -17.48 4.36
N LEU A 36 -5.14 -17.93 5.53
CA LEU A 36 -5.93 -18.79 6.41
C LEU A 36 -7.24 -18.11 6.83
N ARG A 37 -7.16 -16.87 7.34
CA ARG A 37 -8.33 -16.09 7.75
C ARG A 37 -9.27 -15.79 6.57
N TYR A 38 -8.72 -15.57 5.37
CA TYR A 38 -9.48 -15.34 4.14
C TYR A 38 -10.33 -16.56 3.78
N GLU A 39 -9.72 -17.75 3.74
CA GLU A 39 -10.43 -18.99 3.42
C GLU A 39 -11.45 -19.37 4.50
N GLU A 40 -11.16 -19.14 5.78
CA GLU A 40 -12.13 -19.30 6.88
C GLU A 40 -13.35 -18.39 6.72
N ALA A 41 -13.11 -17.12 6.38
CA ALA A 41 -14.18 -16.13 6.18
C ALA A 41 -15.01 -16.40 4.93
N LYS A 42 -14.38 -16.81 3.82
CA LYS A 42 -15.06 -17.15 2.55
C LYS A 42 -16.02 -18.34 2.70
N ASN A 43 -15.69 -19.29 3.58
CA ASN A 43 -16.50 -20.48 3.85
C ASN A 43 -17.58 -20.25 4.92
N SER A 44 -17.60 -19.08 5.56
CA SER A 44 -18.58 -18.71 6.58
C SER A 44 -19.64 -17.78 5.96
N ASN A 45 -20.94 -18.03 6.17
CA ASN A 45 -22.05 -17.15 5.74
C ASN A 45 -22.09 -15.82 6.54
N PHE A 46 -21.02 -15.04 6.49
CA PHE A 46 -20.85 -13.81 7.27
C PHE A 46 -21.14 -12.55 6.43
N GLU A 47 -21.90 -11.64 7.03
CA GLU A 47 -22.54 -10.43 6.49
C GLU A 47 -21.83 -9.66 5.34
N ASP A 48 -22.66 -9.12 4.44
CA ASP A 48 -22.39 -8.49 3.13
C ASP A 48 -21.27 -7.43 3.04
N ILE A 49 -20.71 -6.96 4.17
CA ILE A 49 -19.61 -5.99 4.20
C ILE A 49 -18.26 -6.69 4.01
N LYS A 50 -18.04 -7.85 4.64
CA LYS A 50 -16.77 -8.58 4.53
C LYS A 50 -16.59 -9.22 3.15
N VAL A 51 -17.68 -9.72 2.56
CA VAL A 51 -17.65 -10.39 1.25
C VAL A 51 -17.19 -9.45 0.12
N LYS A 52 -17.55 -8.16 0.15
CA LYS A 52 -17.11 -7.17 -0.85
C LYS A 52 -15.62 -6.84 -0.77
N GLU A 53 -15.06 -6.78 0.44
CA GLU A 53 -13.62 -6.57 0.62
C GLU A 53 -12.82 -7.80 0.20
N PHE A 54 -13.32 -8.99 0.50
CA PHE A 54 -12.69 -10.25 0.08
C PHE A 54 -12.72 -10.49 -1.43
N ASN A 55 -13.81 -10.16 -2.13
CA ASN A 55 -13.84 -10.28 -3.58
C ASN A 55 -12.77 -9.43 -4.29
N LYS A 56 -12.39 -8.28 -3.73
CA LYS A 56 -11.27 -7.47 -4.25
C LYS A 56 -9.91 -8.12 -4.04
N VAL A 57 -9.76 -8.98 -3.04
CA VAL A 57 -8.52 -9.74 -2.79
C VAL A 57 -8.26 -10.71 -3.93
N ASP A 58 -9.29 -11.42 -4.41
CA ASP A 58 -9.16 -12.35 -5.53
C ASP A 58 -8.74 -11.63 -6.83
N GLU A 59 -9.14 -10.37 -7.04
CA GLU A 59 -8.75 -9.55 -8.21
C GLU A 59 -7.27 -9.11 -8.19
N ILE A 60 -6.68 -8.98 -7.01
CA ILE A 60 -5.29 -8.52 -6.82
C ILE A 60 -4.34 -9.65 -6.41
N ARG A 61 -4.84 -10.88 -6.24
CA ARG A 61 -4.06 -12.05 -5.84
C ARG A 61 -2.96 -12.33 -6.87
N GLY A 62 -1.72 -12.39 -6.41
CA GLY A 62 -0.54 -12.58 -7.27
C GLY A 62 0.11 -11.29 -7.77
N GLN A 63 -0.46 -10.11 -7.50
CA GLN A 63 0.23 -8.84 -7.70
C GLN A 63 1.23 -8.61 -6.56
N LYS A 64 2.48 -8.26 -6.90
CA LYS A 64 3.49 -7.89 -5.91
C LYS A 64 3.29 -6.43 -5.50
N GLY A 65 3.36 -6.18 -4.19
CA GLY A 65 3.31 -4.83 -3.63
C GLY A 65 1.91 -4.25 -3.57
N ILE A 66 1.83 -2.91 -3.53
CA ILE A 66 0.57 -2.18 -3.47
C ILE A 66 0.45 -1.27 -4.70
N PRO A 67 -0.26 -1.71 -5.76
CA PRO A 67 -0.37 -0.96 -7.00
C PRO A 67 -0.94 0.44 -6.81
N SER A 68 -0.39 1.42 -7.52
CA SER A 68 -0.86 2.82 -7.52
C SER A 68 -0.98 3.44 -6.13
N PHE A 69 -0.21 2.95 -5.15
CA PHE A 69 -0.29 3.38 -3.75
C PHE A 69 -0.22 4.90 -3.60
N TRP A 70 0.84 5.51 -4.15
CA TRP A 70 1.03 6.96 -4.01
C TRP A 70 0.04 7.79 -4.82
N LEU A 71 -0.35 7.33 -6.01
CA LEU A 71 -1.44 7.96 -6.77
C LEU A 71 -2.73 8.00 -5.94
N ASN A 72 -3.11 6.88 -5.34
CA ASN A 72 -4.28 6.81 -4.48
C ASN A 72 -4.15 7.73 -3.28
N VAL A 73 -3.01 7.74 -2.58
CA VAL A 73 -2.76 8.66 -1.45
C VAL A 73 -2.91 10.12 -1.88
N MET A 74 -2.29 10.51 -2.99
CA MET A 74 -2.31 11.90 -3.45
C MET A 74 -3.71 12.34 -3.92
N LYS A 75 -4.50 11.44 -4.53
CA LYS A 75 -5.88 11.75 -4.93
C LYS A 75 -6.83 11.98 -3.74
N HIS A 76 -6.50 11.44 -2.56
CA HIS A 76 -7.25 11.69 -1.33
C HIS A 76 -6.69 12.84 -0.49
N SER A 77 -5.55 13.42 -0.89
CA SER A 77 -5.02 14.63 -0.28
C SER A 77 -5.77 15.86 -0.79
N THR A 78 -6.21 16.72 0.14
CA THR A 78 -6.93 17.96 -0.18
C THR A 78 -6.12 18.88 -1.08
N MET A 79 -4.80 18.90 -0.94
CA MET A 79 -3.91 19.77 -1.70
C MET A 79 -3.51 19.14 -3.04
N ALA A 80 -2.97 17.92 -3.01
CA ALA A 80 -2.36 17.30 -4.19
C ALA A 80 -3.40 16.89 -5.25
N SER A 81 -4.61 16.51 -4.85
CA SER A 81 -5.66 16.05 -5.77
C SER A 81 -6.03 17.08 -6.85
N SER A 82 -6.00 18.38 -6.51
CA SER A 82 -6.29 19.46 -7.45
C SER A 82 -5.18 19.72 -8.48
N LEU A 83 -3.98 19.17 -8.24
CA LEU A 83 -2.81 19.35 -9.10
C LEU A 83 -2.57 18.17 -10.05
N ILE A 84 -3.21 17.02 -9.79
CA ILE A 84 -3.06 15.82 -10.62
C ILE A 84 -4.01 15.91 -11.80
N LEU A 85 -3.46 16.07 -13.01
CA LEU A 85 -4.22 16.00 -14.25
C LEU A 85 -4.34 14.56 -14.74
N ARG A 86 -5.30 14.33 -15.65
CA ARG A 86 -5.56 13.00 -16.22
C ARG A 86 -4.32 12.34 -16.84
N ASN A 87 -3.44 13.13 -17.45
CA ASN A 87 -2.21 12.61 -18.06
C ASN A 87 -1.15 12.24 -17.01
N ASP A 88 -1.14 12.91 -15.86
CA ASP A 88 -0.19 12.65 -14.78
C ASP A 88 -0.48 11.31 -14.10
N GLU A 89 -1.75 10.91 -14.03
CA GLU A 89 -2.15 9.64 -13.40
C GLU A 89 -1.39 8.44 -13.95
N ASN A 90 -1.13 8.40 -15.27
CA ASN A 90 -0.40 7.28 -15.86
C ASN A 90 1.06 7.21 -15.41
N LEU A 91 1.70 8.36 -15.17
CA LEU A 91 3.07 8.44 -14.66
C LEU A 91 3.12 8.12 -13.16
N LEU A 92 2.12 8.59 -12.42
CA LEU A 92 2.06 8.42 -10.96
C LEU A 92 1.71 6.99 -10.51
N LYS A 93 1.21 6.14 -11.41
CA LYS A 93 0.99 4.70 -11.14
C LYS A 93 2.28 3.97 -10.76
N ASP A 94 3.39 4.39 -11.37
CA ASP A 94 4.71 3.75 -11.19
C ASP A 94 5.54 4.42 -10.08
N LEU A 95 4.98 5.42 -9.39
CA LEU A 95 5.66 6.06 -8.26
C LEU A 95 5.74 5.09 -7.09
N TYR A 96 6.96 4.75 -6.68
CA TYR A 96 7.23 3.75 -5.64
C TYR A 96 7.41 4.36 -4.25
N ASP A 97 8.01 5.55 -4.16
CA ASP A 97 8.24 6.25 -2.89
C ASP A 97 8.40 7.76 -3.05
N ILE A 98 8.21 8.48 -1.95
CA ILE A 98 8.45 9.92 -1.84
C ILE A 98 9.26 10.15 -0.57
N GLU A 99 10.47 10.68 -0.73
CA GLU A 99 11.39 10.99 0.36
C GLU A 99 11.63 12.50 0.43
N TYR A 100 11.58 13.04 1.65
CA TYR A 100 12.06 14.38 1.92
C TYR A 100 13.55 14.30 2.25
N ILE A 101 14.35 15.12 1.55
CA ILE A 101 15.79 15.25 1.81
C ILE A 101 16.02 16.72 2.21
N PRO A 102 16.42 16.99 3.47
CA PRO A 102 16.66 18.35 3.92
C PRO A 102 17.85 18.96 3.14
N GLN A 103 17.69 20.21 2.68
CA GLN A 103 18.78 20.97 2.07
C GLN A 103 19.73 21.46 3.18
N GLN A 104 21.04 21.31 2.94
CA GLN A 104 22.12 21.72 3.86
C GLN A 104 22.32 23.24 3.87
#